data_AF-A0A232EGL2-F1
#
_entry.id   AF-A0A232EGL2-F1
#
_cell.length_a   1.000
_cell.length_b   1.000
_cell.length_c   1.000
_cell.angle_alpha   90.00
_cell.angle_beta   90.00
_cell.angle_gamma   90.00
#
_symmetry.space_group_name_H-M   'P 1'
#
loop_
_entity.id
_entity.type
_entity.pdbx_description
1 polymer ?
#
loop_
_entity_poly.entity_id
_entity_poly.type
_entity_poly.pdbx_seq_one_letter_code
_entity_poly.pdbx_strand_id
1 'polypeptide(L)'
;MVCMVLVGLWVAKKEPDMTVFLQPFVDKANDLSTRGFQWKYNSEDVVSCLFPLGCCVNSPCRASMLNMKRFNGFYGCAYCEHPTESVDGVRKYPMFNDPPVLRTDNSIKQKLIIAANENGKSDVTGVLGPSPLMYLKHFDLAKGMVLDFMHSCLLGVTESHMSILMTNTKEDYYIGSPAKIYLINERLLSIKPPSGIARIPRDIEERNNWKASQWLSWLMY
;
A
#
# COMPACT_ATOMS: atom_id res chain seq x y z
N MET A 1 10.62 4.81 21.85
CA MET A 1 11.30 3.59 21.36
C MET A 1 10.24 2.73 20.69
N VAL A 2 10.35 2.48 19.38
CA VAL A 2 9.42 1.59 18.67
C VAL A 2 9.97 0.18 18.81
N CYS A 3 9.20 -0.73 19.40
CA CYS A 3 9.57 -2.14 19.49
C CYS A 3 9.19 -2.84 18.18
N MET A 4 10.14 -3.50 17.53
CA MET A 4 9.88 -4.35 16.37
C MET A 4 10.04 -5.81 16.77
N VAL A 5 9.02 -6.62 16.48
CA VAL A 5 9.00 -8.06 16.74
C VAL A 5 8.85 -8.79 15.41
N LEU A 6 9.76 -9.73 15.13
CA LEU A 6 9.62 -10.61 13.99
C LEU A 6 8.55 -11.67 14.28
N VAL A 7 7.42 -11.59 13.59
CA VAL A 7 6.27 -12.50 13.79
C VAL A 7 6.22 -13.66 12.79
N GLY A 8 6.96 -13.56 11.69
CA GLY A 8 6.99 -14.59 10.65
C GLY A 8 8.10 -14.34 9.63
N LEU A 9 8.68 -15.43 9.13
CA LEU A 9 9.72 -15.40 8.09
C LEU A 9 9.41 -16.49 7.07
N TRP A 10 9.35 -16.10 5.80
CA TRP A 10 9.18 -17.03 4.68
C TRP A 10 10.38 -16.95 3.76
N VAL A 11 11.08 -18.07 3.56
CA VAL A 11 12.29 -18.15 2.73
C VAL A 11 12.04 -19.07 1.55
N ALA A 12 11.57 -18.51 0.44
CA ALA A 12 11.39 -19.23 -0.81
C ALA A 12 11.51 -18.30 -2.02
N LYS A 13 11.68 -18.88 -3.21
CA LYS A 13 11.67 -18.14 -4.49
C LYS A 13 10.27 -17.69 -4.92
N LYS A 14 9.22 -18.25 -4.32
CA LYS A 14 7.82 -17.96 -4.63
C LYS A 14 7.17 -17.28 -3.43
N GLU A 15 6.15 -16.49 -3.72
CA GLU A 15 5.27 -15.90 -2.69
C GLU A 15 4.72 -17.00 -1.77
N PRO A 16 4.57 -16.73 -0.46
CA PRO A 16 4.02 -17.69 0.47
C PRO A 16 2.58 -18.03 0.10
N ASP A 17 2.19 -19.27 0.39
CA ASP A 17 0.78 -19.56 0.62
C ASP A 17 0.32 -18.72 1.81
N MET A 18 -0.57 -17.75 1.56
CA MET A 18 -1.00 -16.81 2.60
C MET A 18 -1.79 -17.50 3.71
N THR A 19 -2.43 -18.64 3.44
CA THR A 19 -3.07 -19.45 4.47
C THR A 19 -2.04 -20.02 5.42
N VAL A 20 -1.01 -20.67 4.89
CA VAL A 20 0.08 -21.25 5.70
C VAL A 20 0.83 -20.16 6.47
N PHE A 21 1.07 -19.02 5.84
CA PHE A 21 1.88 -17.95 6.42
C PHE A 21 1.12 -17.10 7.45
N LEU A 22 -0.13 -16.72 7.19
CA LEU A 22 -0.88 -15.80 8.04
C LEU A 22 -1.74 -16.49 9.10
N GLN A 23 -2.18 -17.74 8.90
CA GLN A 23 -3.04 -18.40 9.88
C GLN A 23 -2.42 -18.49 11.28
N PRO A 24 -1.13 -18.85 11.45
CA PRO A 24 -0.50 -18.86 12.78
C PRO A 24 -0.49 -17.48 13.45
N PHE A 25 -0.30 -16.42 12.65
CA PHE A 25 -0.37 -15.04 13.14
C PHE A 25 -1.80 -14.68 13.58
N VAL A 26 -2.81 -15.01 12.79
CA VAL A 26 -4.22 -14.71 13.11
C VAL A 26 -4.64 -15.42 14.39
N ASP A 27 -4.32 -16.70 14.53
CA ASP A 27 -4.63 -17.48 15.72
C ASP A 27 -3.97 -16.87 16.95
N LYS A 28 -2.67 -16.53 16.86
CA LYS A 28 -1.95 -15.95 17.99
C LYS A 28 -2.38 -14.53 18.32
N ALA A 29 -2.71 -13.70 17.33
CA ALA A 29 -3.21 -12.36 17.55
C ALA A 29 -4.60 -12.38 18.20
N ASN A 30 -5.49 -13.26 17.76
CA ASN A 30 -6.80 -13.48 18.39
C ASN A 30 -6.67 -14.00 19.83
N ASP A 31 -5.68 -14.87 20.07
CA ASP A 31 -5.35 -15.36 21.40
C ASP A 31 -4.93 -14.23 22.34
N LEU A 32 -3.97 -13.40 21.89
CA LEU A 32 -3.44 -12.26 22.63
C LEU A 32 -4.46 -11.13 22.79
N SER A 33 -5.41 -10.97 21.87
CA SER A 33 -6.48 -9.99 22.01
C SER A 33 -7.54 -10.41 23.03
N THR A 34 -7.70 -11.72 23.23
CA THR A 34 -8.72 -12.30 24.12
C THR A 34 -8.18 -12.56 25.52
N ARG A 35 -7.03 -13.21 25.64
CA ARG A 35 -6.41 -13.61 26.92
C ARG A 35 -5.34 -12.65 27.40
N GLY A 36 -4.76 -11.86 26.51
CA GLY A 36 -3.60 -11.04 26.79
C GLY A 36 -2.33 -11.86 27.04
N PHE A 37 -1.29 -11.16 27.51
CA PHE A 37 -0.04 -11.75 27.99
C PHE A 37 0.36 -11.08 29.31
N GLN A 38 0.97 -11.87 30.19
CA GLN A 38 1.43 -11.41 31.50
C GLN A 38 2.87 -10.93 31.41
N TRP A 39 3.18 -9.82 32.08
CA TRP A 39 4.52 -9.27 32.20
C TRP A 39 4.65 -8.45 33.48
N LYS A 40 5.88 -8.15 33.90
CA LYS A 40 6.14 -7.35 35.10
C LYS A 40 6.44 -5.90 34.76
N TYR A 41 5.70 -4.98 35.37
CA TYR A 41 5.97 -3.54 35.34
C TYR A 41 6.25 -3.08 36.76
N ASN A 42 7.46 -2.61 37.05
CA ASN A 42 7.87 -2.15 38.39
C ASN A 42 7.54 -3.16 39.52
N SER A 43 7.77 -4.45 39.25
CA SER A 43 7.46 -5.58 40.15
C SER A 43 5.98 -5.92 40.34
N GLU A 44 5.07 -5.22 39.65
CA GLU A 44 3.65 -5.57 39.58
C GLU A 44 3.37 -6.47 38.38
N ASP A 45 2.51 -7.49 38.57
CA ASP A 45 2.05 -8.34 37.48
C ASP A 45 0.97 -7.62 36.69
N VAL A 46 1.23 -7.38 35.40
CA VAL A 46 0.33 -6.69 34.47
C VAL A 46 -0.11 -7.67 33.38
N VAL A 47 -1.39 -7.63 33.04
CA VAL A 47 -1.94 -8.31 31.86
C VAL A 47 -2.20 -7.27 30.78
N SER A 48 -1.65 -7.48 29.58
CA SER A 48 -1.88 -6.60 28.44
C SER A 48 -2.43 -7.37 27.24
N CYS A 49 -3.38 -6.77 26.53
CA CYS A 49 -3.95 -7.33 25.31
C CYS A 49 -3.34 -6.68 24.07
N LEU A 50 -3.20 -7.45 23.00
CA LEU A 50 -2.70 -6.98 21.71
C LEU A 50 -3.85 -6.86 20.70
N PHE A 51 -3.98 -5.68 20.10
CA PHE A 51 -4.98 -5.41 19.06
C PHE A 51 -4.26 -5.01 17.77
N PRO A 52 -4.33 -5.82 16.69
CA PRO A 52 -3.78 -5.41 15.40
C PRO A 52 -4.62 -4.28 14.81
N LEU A 53 -4.05 -3.07 14.76
CA LEU A 53 -4.78 -1.88 14.29
C LEU A 53 -4.58 -1.58 12.80
N GLY A 54 -3.47 -2.05 12.22
CA GLY A 54 -3.11 -1.71 10.85
C GLY A 54 -2.08 -2.66 10.25
N CYS A 55 -2.15 -2.82 8.93
CA CYS A 55 -1.22 -3.57 8.10
C CYS A 55 -0.77 -2.67 6.95
N CYS A 56 0.50 -2.27 6.98
CA CYS A 56 1.11 -1.43 5.95
C CYS A 56 1.97 -2.31 5.05
N VAL A 57 1.49 -2.55 3.84
CA VAL A 57 2.19 -3.33 2.81
C VAL A 57 1.97 -2.70 1.44
N ASN A 58 2.88 -2.98 0.51
CA ASN A 58 2.73 -2.54 -0.87
C ASN A 58 1.51 -3.20 -1.56
N SER A 59 1.07 -2.62 -2.68
CA SER A 59 -0.16 -3.06 -3.37
C SER A 59 -0.18 -4.55 -3.77
N PRO A 60 0.92 -5.14 -4.31
CA PRO A 60 0.95 -6.58 -4.60
C PRO A 60 0.76 -7.45 -3.34
N CYS A 61 1.46 -7.14 -2.25
CA CYS A 61 1.34 -7.90 -1.01
C CYS A 61 -0.06 -7.74 -0.40
N ARG A 62 -0.63 -6.54 -0.43
CA ARG A 62 -2.03 -6.30 0.00
C ARG A 62 -3.02 -7.20 -0.73
N ALA A 63 -2.89 -7.30 -2.06
CA ALA A 63 -3.75 -8.13 -2.88
C ALA A 63 -3.62 -9.62 -2.50
N SER A 64 -2.38 -10.12 -2.33
CA SER A 64 -2.14 -11.50 -1.91
C SER A 64 -2.70 -11.78 -0.50
N MET A 65 -2.47 -10.88 0.47
CA MET A 65 -2.97 -11.03 1.84
C MET A 65 -4.49 -11.01 1.94
N LEU A 66 -5.19 -10.20 1.11
CA LEU A 66 -6.66 -10.16 1.07
C LEU A 66 -7.27 -11.22 0.13
N ASN A 67 -6.45 -12.00 -0.58
CA ASN A 67 -6.85 -12.90 -1.64
C ASN A 67 -7.72 -12.19 -2.71
N MET A 68 -7.20 -11.09 -3.23
CA MET A 68 -7.81 -10.24 -4.24
C MET A 68 -6.93 -10.15 -5.49
N LYS A 69 -7.53 -9.75 -6.62
CA LYS A 69 -6.80 -9.38 -7.82
C LYS A 69 -5.83 -8.24 -7.51
N ARG A 70 -4.66 -8.28 -8.15
CA ARG A 70 -3.65 -7.22 -8.08
C ARG A 70 -4.18 -5.92 -8.69
N PHE A 71 -3.47 -4.82 -8.42
CA PHE A 71 -3.85 -3.47 -8.87
C PHE A 71 -4.02 -3.32 -10.39
N ASN A 72 -3.47 -4.23 -11.20
CA ASN A 72 -3.60 -4.30 -12.65
C ASN A 72 -4.74 -5.22 -13.13
N GLY A 73 -5.55 -5.78 -12.23
CA GLY A 73 -6.72 -6.59 -12.57
C GLY A 73 -8.01 -5.77 -12.62
N PHE A 74 -9.02 -6.30 -13.31
CA PHE A 74 -10.38 -5.74 -13.28
C PHE A 74 -10.92 -5.76 -11.85
N TYR A 75 -11.38 -4.62 -11.34
CA TYR A 75 -11.71 -4.41 -9.92
C TYR A 75 -10.55 -4.71 -8.95
N GLY A 76 -9.30 -4.47 -9.35
CA GLY A 76 -8.09 -4.75 -8.57
C GLY A 76 -7.79 -3.78 -7.42
N CYS A 77 -8.54 -2.69 -7.27
CA CYS A 77 -8.33 -1.72 -6.19
C CYS A 77 -8.72 -2.33 -4.84
N ALA A 78 -7.86 -2.27 -3.82
CA ALA A 78 -8.19 -2.81 -2.50
C ALA A 78 -9.20 -1.95 -1.71
N TYR A 79 -9.42 -0.69 -2.11
CA TYR A 79 -10.22 0.28 -1.35
C TYR A 79 -11.60 0.55 -1.93
N CYS A 80 -11.78 0.37 -3.24
CA CYS A 80 -13.05 0.65 -3.91
C CYS A 80 -13.30 -0.33 -5.05
N GLU A 81 -14.54 -0.37 -5.54
CA GLU A 81 -15.00 -1.27 -6.59
C GLU A 81 -14.86 -0.62 -7.97
N HIS A 82 -13.70 0.01 -8.20
CA HIS A 82 -13.43 0.71 -9.45
C HIS A 82 -13.03 -0.29 -10.57
N PRO A 83 -13.81 -0.39 -11.66
CA PRO A 83 -13.42 -1.19 -12.82
C PRO A 83 -12.23 -0.56 -13.55
N THR A 84 -11.30 -1.39 -14.03
CA THR A 84 -10.19 -0.90 -14.87
C THR A 84 -10.52 -1.05 -16.35
N GLU A 85 -10.10 -0.08 -17.16
CA GLU A 85 -10.17 -0.17 -18.62
C GLU A 85 -8.80 -0.48 -19.22
N SER A 86 -8.78 -1.09 -20.40
CA SER A 86 -7.53 -1.32 -21.14
C SER A 86 -7.26 -0.13 -22.05
N VAL A 87 -6.20 0.62 -21.74
CA VAL A 87 -5.76 1.79 -22.50
C VAL A 87 -4.31 1.55 -22.92
N ASP A 88 -4.06 1.50 -24.22
CA ASP A 88 -2.72 1.25 -24.79
C ASP A 88 -2.04 -0.03 -24.26
N GLY A 89 -2.82 -1.10 -24.06
CA GLY A 89 -2.33 -2.37 -23.53
C GLY A 89 -2.06 -2.36 -22.01
N VAL A 90 -2.35 -1.26 -21.31
CA VAL A 90 -2.19 -1.12 -19.85
C VAL A 90 -3.55 -0.96 -19.20
N ARG A 91 -3.75 -1.58 -18.03
CA ARG A 91 -4.97 -1.39 -17.23
C ARG A 91 -4.89 -0.08 -16.46
N LYS A 92 -5.87 0.80 -16.69
CA LYS A 92 -5.98 2.11 -16.04
C LYS A 92 -7.32 2.24 -15.31
N TYR A 93 -7.33 3.06 -14.26
CA TYR A 93 -8.55 3.46 -13.56
C TYR A 93 -9.03 4.77 -14.18
N PRO A 94 -10.10 4.75 -15.01
CA PRO A 94 -10.62 5.96 -15.63
C PRO A 94 -11.18 6.95 -14.59
N MET A 95 -11.27 8.23 -14.95
CA MET A 95 -11.95 9.19 -14.10
C MET A 95 -13.46 9.07 -14.31
N PHE A 96 -14.22 8.89 -13.23
CA PHE A 96 -15.68 8.89 -13.25
C PHE A 96 -16.22 10.17 -12.62
N ASN A 97 -17.42 10.59 -13.07
CA ASN A 97 -18.14 11.71 -12.47
C ASN A 97 -18.54 11.38 -11.02
N ASP A 98 -19.02 10.16 -10.80
CA ASP A 98 -19.36 9.65 -9.48
C ASP A 98 -18.24 8.76 -8.93
N PRO A 99 -17.88 8.92 -7.64
CA PRO A 99 -16.85 8.09 -7.04
C PRO A 99 -17.29 6.62 -6.99
N PRO A 100 -16.38 5.66 -7.28
CA PRO A 100 -16.67 4.25 -7.13
C PRO A 100 -17.06 3.88 -5.71
N VAL A 101 -17.91 2.86 -5.56
CA VAL A 101 -18.32 2.32 -4.25
C VAL A 101 -17.09 1.91 -3.44
N LEU A 102 -16.98 2.41 -2.21
CA LEU A 102 -15.91 2.02 -1.29
C LEU A 102 -16.14 0.61 -0.75
N ARG A 103 -15.06 -0.15 -0.60
CA ARG A 103 -15.10 -1.44 0.08
C ARG A 103 -15.19 -1.22 1.58
N THR A 104 -15.96 -2.06 2.24
CA THR A 104 -16.07 -2.11 3.69
C THR A 104 -15.65 -3.49 4.18
N ASP A 105 -15.30 -3.62 5.46
CA ASP A 105 -15.02 -4.92 6.06
C ASP A 105 -16.13 -5.95 5.76
N ASN A 106 -17.39 -5.55 5.93
CA ASN A 106 -18.54 -6.40 5.67
C ASN A 106 -18.68 -6.76 4.18
N SER A 107 -18.52 -5.80 3.26
CA SER A 107 -18.64 -6.08 1.83
C SER A 107 -17.52 -7.00 1.33
N ILE A 108 -16.30 -6.84 1.84
CA ILE A 108 -15.19 -7.75 1.55
C ILE A 108 -15.52 -9.15 2.09
N LYS A 109 -15.88 -9.30 3.37
CA LYS A 109 -16.20 -10.60 3.98
C LYS A 109 -17.33 -11.34 3.26
N GLN A 110 -18.39 -10.64 2.86
CA GLN A 110 -19.47 -11.24 2.07
C GLN A 110 -18.95 -11.77 0.72
N LYS A 111 -18.13 -10.99 0.01
CA LYS A 111 -17.56 -11.40 -1.28
C LYS A 111 -16.57 -12.57 -1.15
N LEU A 112 -15.80 -12.63 -0.06
CA LEU A 112 -14.93 -13.77 0.26
C LEU A 112 -15.75 -15.07 0.40
N ILE A 113 -16.91 -15.02 1.09
CA ILE A 113 -17.80 -16.17 1.27
C ILE A 113 -18.44 -16.59 -0.05
N ILE A 114 -18.92 -15.63 -0.86
CA ILE A 114 -19.51 -15.94 -2.17
C ILE A 114 -18.47 -16.59 -3.09
N ALA A 115 -17.26 -16.03 -3.17
CA ALA A 115 -16.17 -16.58 -3.96
C ALA A 115 -15.76 -18.00 -3.51
N ALA A 116 -15.84 -18.28 -2.20
CA ALA A 116 -15.61 -19.62 -1.67
C ALA A 116 -16.66 -20.63 -2.17
N ASN A 117 -17.94 -20.26 -2.16
CA ASN A 117 -19.05 -21.12 -2.61
C ASN A 117 -19.00 -21.41 -4.13
N GLU A 118 -18.43 -20.49 -4.91
CA GLU A 118 -18.20 -20.68 -6.34
C GLU A 118 -16.97 -21.58 -6.63
N ASN A 119 -16.31 -22.12 -5.60
CA ASN A 119 -15.08 -22.91 -5.69
C ASN A 119 -13.97 -22.18 -6.47
N GLY A 120 -13.91 -20.85 -6.35
CA GLY A 120 -12.90 -20.03 -7.04
C GLY A 120 -12.99 -20.04 -8.57
N LYS A 121 -14.12 -20.44 -9.16
CA LYS A 121 -14.34 -20.43 -10.62
C LYS A 121 -14.41 -19.02 -11.20
N SER A 122 -14.88 -18.06 -10.40
CA SER A 122 -15.01 -16.65 -10.76
C SER A 122 -14.64 -15.77 -9.57
N ASP A 123 -14.13 -14.58 -9.87
CA ASP A 123 -13.95 -13.55 -8.86
C ASP A 123 -15.24 -12.77 -8.62
N VAL A 124 -15.42 -12.30 -7.40
CA VAL A 124 -16.53 -11.43 -7.01
C VAL A 124 -16.01 -10.01 -6.86
N THR A 125 -16.09 -9.21 -7.92
CA THR A 125 -15.57 -7.82 -7.95
C THR A 125 -14.09 -7.74 -7.53
N GLY A 126 -13.26 -8.62 -8.11
CA GLY A 126 -11.83 -8.70 -7.82
C GLY A 126 -11.47 -9.47 -6.55
N VAL A 127 -12.43 -10.01 -5.79
CA VAL A 127 -12.17 -10.92 -4.67
C VAL A 127 -12.10 -12.36 -5.19
N LEU A 128 -11.02 -13.08 -4.90
CA LEU A 128 -10.74 -14.40 -5.48
C LEU A 128 -11.21 -15.57 -4.60
N GLY A 129 -11.29 -15.37 -3.28
CA GLY A 129 -11.63 -16.40 -2.32
C GLY A 129 -11.26 -15.99 -0.90
N PRO A 130 -11.47 -16.84 0.11
CA PRO A 130 -11.25 -16.49 1.51
C PRO A 130 -9.79 -16.14 1.79
N SER A 131 -9.59 -15.28 2.80
CA SER A 131 -8.28 -14.87 3.32
C SER A 131 -8.25 -15.13 4.83
N PRO A 132 -7.14 -15.61 5.42
CA PRO A 132 -7.01 -15.79 6.87
C PRO A 132 -7.34 -14.53 7.68
N LEU A 133 -7.07 -13.35 7.11
CA LEU A 133 -7.33 -12.08 7.79
C LEU A 133 -8.81 -11.86 8.10
N MET A 134 -9.73 -12.53 7.40
CA MET A 134 -11.16 -12.42 7.69
C MET A 134 -11.54 -12.91 9.09
N TYR A 135 -10.69 -13.75 9.69
CA TYR A 135 -10.88 -14.30 11.04
C TYR A 135 -10.21 -13.46 12.14
N LEU A 136 -9.52 -12.37 11.79
CA LEU A 136 -8.85 -11.51 12.76
C LEU A 136 -9.87 -10.59 13.45
N LYS A 137 -10.14 -10.82 14.75
CA LYS A 137 -11.31 -10.30 15.48
C LYS A 137 -11.42 -8.76 15.51
N HIS A 138 -10.29 -8.06 15.59
CA HIS A 138 -10.25 -6.61 15.81
C HIS A 138 -9.64 -5.85 14.62
N PHE A 139 -9.69 -6.46 13.44
CA PHE A 139 -9.10 -5.90 12.23
C PHE A 139 -10.16 -5.72 11.14
N ASP A 140 -10.25 -4.49 10.63
CA ASP A 140 -11.13 -4.14 9.51
C ASP A 140 -10.35 -4.38 8.20
N LEU A 141 -10.86 -5.25 7.32
CA LEU A 141 -10.16 -5.60 6.08
C LEU A 141 -10.00 -4.43 5.10
N ALA A 142 -10.86 -3.40 5.19
CA ALA A 142 -10.78 -2.22 4.35
C ALA A 142 -9.93 -1.12 5.00
N LYS A 143 -10.23 -0.76 6.25
CA LYS A 143 -9.58 0.34 6.98
C LYS A 143 -8.25 -0.04 7.60
N GLY A 144 -8.10 -1.29 8.01
CA GLY A 144 -6.87 -1.82 8.61
C GLY A 144 -5.75 -1.99 7.60
N MET A 145 -6.05 -2.10 6.30
CA MET A 145 -5.02 -2.15 5.26
C MET A 145 -4.58 -0.73 4.91
N VAL A 146 -3.57 -0.22 5.63
CA VAL A 146 -3.07 1.14 5.48
C VAL A 146 -2.27 1.29 4.18
N LEU A 147 -2.36 2.47 3.58
CA LEU A 147 -1.55 2.84 2.42
C LEU A 147 -0.07 2.86 2.76
N ASP A 148 0.73 2.23 1.90
CA ASP A 148 2.18 2.35 1.96
C ASP A 148 2.60 3.67 1.31
N PHE A 149 2.94 4.65 2.15
CA PHE A 149 3.33 5.99 1.73
C PHE A 149 4.49 5.99 0.72
N MET A 150 5.45 5.08 0.89
CA MET A 150 6.64 5.03 0.05
C MET A 150 6.29 4.68 -1.40
N HIS A 151 5.56 3.57 -1.60
CA HIS A 151 5.19 3.11 -2.94
C HIS A 151 3.99 3.87 -3.52
N SER A 152 3.06 4.33 -2.69
CA SER A 152 1.84 4.99 -3.16
C SER A 152 2.05 6.47 -3.44
N CYS A 153 2.60 7.21 -2.48
CA CYS A 153 2.71 8.66 -2.59
C CYS A 153 3.98 9.04 -3.35
N LEU A 154 5.14 8.52 -2.92
CA LEU A 154 6.44 8.98 -3.44
C LEU A 154 6.77 8.36 -4.81
N LEU A 155 6.89 7.03 -4.88
CA LEU A 155 7.20 6.30 -6.13
C LEU A 155 5.98 6.11 -7.04
N GLY A 156 4.78 6.43 -6.52
CA GLY A 156 3.53 6.32 -7.28
C GLY A 156 3.12 7.68 -7.82
N VAL A 157 2.42 8.45 -6.99
CA VAL A 157 1.80 9.71 -7.40
C VAL A 157 2.84 10.79 -7.74
N THR A 158 3.82 11.04 -6.87
CA THR A 158 4.79 12.12 -7.06
C THR A 158 5.63 11.90 -8.31
N GLU A 159 6.18 10.69 -8.49
CA GLU A 159 6.92 10.33 -9.71
C GLU A 159 6.05 10.43 -10.98
N SER A 160 4.82 9.89 -10.96
CA SER A 160 3.92 9.96 -12.12
C SER A 160 3.57 11.39 -12.50
N HIS A 161 3.23 12.22 -11.51
CA HIS A 161 2.91 13.63 -11.71
C HIS A 161 4.11 14.38 -12.30
N MET A 162 5.31 14.12 -11.79
CA MET A 162 6.53 14.70 -12.31
C MET A 162 6.80 14.29 -13.76
N SER A 163 6.59 13.02 -14.10
CA SER A 163 6.72 12.53 -15.48
C SER A 163 5.80 13.29 -16.42
N ILE A 164 4.54 13.49 -16.05
CA ILE A 164 3.55 14.23 -16.86
C ILE A 164 4.05 15.66 -17.17
N LEU A 165 4.50 16.37 -16.13
CA LEU A 165 5.03 17.73 -16.24
C LEU A 165 6.28 17.81 -17.14
N MET A 166 7.10 16.76 -17.17
CA MET A 166 8.39 16.74 -17.87
C MET A 166 8.36 16.18 -19.28
N THR A 167 7.34 15.42 -19.67
CA THR A 167 7.31 14.74 -20.97
C THR A 167 6.23 15.27 -21.91
N ASN A 168 5.21 15.97 -21.42
CA ASN A 168 4.05 16.32 -22.24
C ASN A 168 4.26 17.63 -23.02
N THR A 169 5.16 17.64 -24.00
CA THR A 169 5.65 18.82 -24.72
C THR A 169 4.59 19.69 -25.41
N LYS A 170 3.39 19.16 -25.63
CA LYS A 170 2.29 19.83 -26.34
C LYS A 170 1.35 20.59 -25.41
N GLU A 171 1.50 20.42 -24.11
CA GLU A 171 0.58 20.96 -23.12
C GLU A 171 1.15 22.19 -22.42
N ASP A 172 0.29 23.12 -22.03
CA ASP A 172 0.70 24.38 -21.40
C ASP A 172 1.43 24.17 -20.06
N TYR A 173 1.13 23.07 -19.37
CA TYR A 173 1.78 22.69 -18.10
C TYR A 173 3.17 22.05 -18.28
N TYR A 174 3.66 21.93 -19.51
CA TYR A 174 4.99 21.38 -19.77
C TYR A 174 6.11 22.25 -19.18
N ILE A 175 6.96 21.62 -18.37
CA ILE A 175 8.12 22.29 -17.73
C ILE A 175 9.47 21.65 -18.07
N GLY A 176 9.52 20.72 -19.02
CA GLY A 176 10.75 20.00 -19.38
C GLY A 176 11.68 20.71 -20.37
N SER A 177 11.51 22.00 -20.64
CA SER A 177 12.42 22.73 -21.54
C SER A 177 13.78 22.96 -20.88
N PRO A 178 14.90 23.03 -21.64
CA PRO A 178 16.24 23.18 -21.05
C PRO A 178 16.37 24.39 -20.11
N ALA A 179 15.77 25.52 -20.46
CA ALA A 179 15.78 26.72 -19.62
C ALA A 179 15.02 26.53 -18.29
N LYS A 180 13.87 25.82 -18.32
CA LYS A 180 13.09 25.52 -17.12
C LYS A 180 13.80 24.48 -16.25
N ILE A 181 14.38 23.44 -16.85
CA ILE A 181 15.16 22.43 -16.15
C ILE A 181 16.35 23.07 -15.42
N TYR A 182 17.10 23.96 -16.08
CA TYR A 182 18.19 24.71 -15.45
C TYR A 182 17.70 25.47 -14.21
N LEU A 183 16.60 26.22 -14.34
CA LEU A 183 16.02 26.97 -13.21
C LEU A 183 15.54 26.07 -12.08
N ILE A 184 14.95 24.92 -12.41
CA ILE A 184 14.50 23.93 -11.42
C ILE A 184 15.71 23.36 -10.68
N ASN A 185 16.77 22.96 -11.39
CA ASN A 185 17.98 22.42 -10.78
C ASN A 185 18.68 23.42 -9.87
N GLU A 186 18.84 24.67 -10.31
CA GLU A 186 19.39 25.76 -9.48
C GLU A 186 18.62 25.90 -8.16
N ARG A 187 17.28 25.90 -8.23
CA ARG A 187 16.44 25.97 -7.02
C ARG A 187 16.57 24.72 -6.16
N LEU A 188 16.48 23.55 -6.77
CA LEU A 188 16.52 22.26 -6.09
C LEU A 188 17.83 22.05 -5.32
N LEU A 189 18.97 22.38 -5.95
CA LEU A 189 20.30 22.27 -5.36
C LEU A 189 20.58 23.33 -4.29
N SER A 190 19.85 24.44 -4.29
CA SER A 190 19.95 25.47 -3.24
C SER A 190 19.26 25.08 -1.92
N ILE A 191 18.40 24.05 -1.94
CA ILE A 191 17.62 23.62 -0.78
C ILE A 191 18.54 22.98 0.26
N LYS A 192 18.45 23.49 1.48
CA LYS A 192 19.15 22.96 2.66
C LYS A 192 18.13 22.26 3.57
N PRO A 193 17.97 20.94 3.46
CA PRO A 193 16.99 20.23 4.27
C PRO A 193 17.36 20.30 5.76
N PRO A 194 16.36 20.30 6.68
CA PRO A 194 16.60 20.18 8.11
C PRO A 194 17.34 18.89 8.46
N SER A 195 18.01 18.86 9.62
CA SER A 195 18.81 17.69 10.08
C SER A 195 18.04 16.37 10.18
N GLY A 196 16.71 16.43 10.28
CA GLY A 196 15.84 15.24 10.28
C GLY A 196 15.66 14.58 8.91
N ILE A 197 16.12 15.21 7.83
CA ILE A 197 16.05 14.67 6.47
C ILE A 197 17.45 14.30 6.02
N ALA A 198 17.69 13.00 5.93
CA ALA A 198 19.04 12.46 5.74
C ALA A 198 19.64 12.70 4.34
N ARG A 199 18.87 13.18 3.35
CA ARG A 199 19.34 13.32 1.97
C ARG A 199 19.04 14.68 1.38
N ILE A 200 20.06 15.26 0.76
CA ILE A 200 19.99 16.50 0.00
C ILE A 200 19.33 16.20 -1.35
N PRO A 201 18.50 17.13 -1.89
CA PRO A 201 17.99 17.01 -3.24
C PRO A 201 19.11 16.81 -4.27
N ARG A 202 18.81 16.03 -5.31
CA ARG A 202 19.75 15.73 -6.40
C ARG A 202 19.30 16.41 -7.67
N ASP A 203 20.18 16.42 -8.66
CA ASP A 203 19.85 16.90 -10.00
C ASP A 203 18.63 16.15 -10.57
N ILE A 204 17.74 16.91 -11.21
CA ILE A 204 16.49 16.42 -11.81
C ILE A 204 16.71 15.61 -13.08
N GLU A 205 17.86 15.75 -13.72
CA GLU A 205 18.26 14.89 -14.83
C GLU A 205 18.52 13.47 -14.35
N GLU A 206 18.93 13.28 -13.09
CA GLU A 206 19.07 11.97 -12.45
C GLU A 206 17.76 11.37 -11.93
N ARG A 207 16.60 12.00 -12.16
CA ARG A 207 15.31 11.59 -11.55
C ARG A 207 14.94 10.13 -11.77
N ASN A 208 15.33 9.54 -12.90
CA ASN A 208 15.07 8.12 -13.19
C ASN A 208 15.78 7.17 -12.20
N ASN A 209 16.80 7.67 -11.49
CA ASN A 209 17.55 6.93 -10.47
C ASN A 209 17.16 7.34 -9.04
N TRP A 210 16.22 8.27 -8.87
CA TRP A 210 15.78 8.72 -7.56
C TRP A 210 15.13 7.58 -6.77
N LYS A 211 15.39 7.54 -5.47
CA LYS A 211 14.69 6.66 -4.53
C LYS A 211 13.59 7.46 -3.84
N ALA A 212 12.74 6.77 -3.08
CA ALA A 212 11.64 7.41 -2.36
C ALA A 212 12.08 8.62 -1.52
N SER A 213 13.25 8.58 -0.88
CA SER A 213 13.82 9.71 -0.14
C SER A 213 13.99 10.99 -0.97
N GLN A 214 14.39 10.86 -2.24
CA GLN A 214 14.54 12.02 -3.14
C GLN A 214 13.17 12.54 -3.57
N TRP A 215 12.23 11.65 -3.87
CA TRP A 215 10.84 12.03 -4.15
C TRP A 215 10.15 12.70 -2.96
N LEU A 216 10.46 12.27 -1.73
CA LEU A 216 10.00 12.95 -0.52
C LEU A 216 10.56 14.36 -0.42
N SER A 217 11.84 14.54 -0.72
CA SER A 217 12.47 15.86 -0.69
C SER A 217 11.84 16.79 -1.73
N TRP A 218 11.62 16.29 -2.96
CA TRP A 218 10.91 17.00 -4.03
C TRP A 218 9.45 17.34 -3.68
N LEU A 219 8.74 16.46 -2.98
CA LEU A 219 7.35 16.70 -2.60
C LEU A 219 7.23 17.78 -1.50
N MET A 220 8.24 17.89 -0.63
CA MET A 220 8.18 18.75 0.55
C MET A 220 8.80 20.14 0.35
N TYR A 221 9.67 20.32 -0.65
CA TYR A 221 10.45 21.54 -0.88
C TYR A 221 10.49 21.92 -2.36
#